data_AF-A0A366L7T2-F1
#
_entry.id   AF-A0A366L7T2-F1
#
_cell.length_a   1.000
_cell.length_b   1.000
_cell.length_c   1.000
_cell.angle_alpha   90.00
_cell.angle_beta   90.00
_cell.angle_gamma   90.00
#
_symmetry.space_group_name_H-M   'P 1'
#
loop_
_entity.id
_entity.type
_entity.pdbx_description
1 polymer ?
#
loop_
_entity_poly.entity_id
_entity_poly.type
_entity_poly.pdbx_seq_one_letter_code
_entity_poly.pdbx_strand_id
1 'polypeptide(L)'
;MKQKRILLAILILMMASCQSKKAANLKTVFEQKDRAVFNVMVGKNGPSDRKLACLTMGDYKCALREIDAEERAFDKIIGEINALRTGDIKHGNELKTAAANYYTAVKELEISERFTIAQQLISQNKANTEAVRDAATHKQLQLSKDKMEMHKIISKKEQLYADAKKKFDSVNHLD
;
A
#
# COMPACT_ATOMS: atom_id res chain seq x y z
N MET A 1 -11.68 -6.84 56.25
CA MET A 1 -12.21 -6.33 54.95
C MET A 1 -11.16 -5.63 54.07
N LYS A 2 -10.16 -4.91 54.63
CA LYS A 2 -9.11 -4.23 53.83
C LYS A 2 -8.22 -5.19 53.00
N GLN A 3 -7.79 -6.32 53.56
CA GLN A 3 -6.97 -7.32 52.82
C GLN A 3 -7.71 -7.94 51.63
N LYS A 4 -9.02 -8.25 51.76
CA LYS A 4 -9.83 -8.78 50.66
C LYS A 4 -9.97 -7.78 49.50
N ARG A 5 -9.96 -6.47 49.77
CA ARG A 5 -10.01 -5.41 48.74
C ARG A 5 -8.67 -5.22 48.00
N ILE A 6 -7.55 -5.41 48.70
CA ILE A 6 -6.20 -5.33 48.11
C ILE A 6 -5.93 -6.54 47.20
N LEU A 7 -6.31 -7.75 47.64
CA LEU A 7 -6.21 -8.96 46.82
C LEU A 7 -7.05 -8.88 45.54
N LEU A 8 -8.25 -8.27 45.63
CA LEU A 8 -9.11 -8.06 44.46
C LEU A 8 -8.48 -7.08 43.45
N ALA A 9 -7.84 -6.01 43.92
CA ALA A 9 -7.18 -5.03 43.07
C ALA A 9 -5.96 -5.62 42.33
N ILE A 10 -5.18 -6.47 42.99
CA ILE A 10 -4.03 -7.17 42.38
C ILE A 10 -4.50 -8.18 41.31
N LEU A 11 -5.62 -8.86 41.54
CA LEU A 11 -6.19 -9.81 40.58
C LEU A 11 -6.71 -9.13 39.30
N ILE A 12 -7.25 -7.90 39.42
CA ILE A 12 -7.69 -7.08 38.28
C ILE A 12 -6.49 -6.57 37.47
N LEU A 13 -5.38 -6.23 38.14
CA LEU A 13 -4.12 -5.82 37.49
C LEU A 13 -3.45 -6.96 36.70
N MET A 14 -3.57 -8.22 37.15
CA MET A 14 -3.00 -9.37 36.43
C MET A 14 -3.76 -9.74 35.15
N MET A 15 -5.00 -9.29 34.98
CA MET A 15 -5.76 -9.50 33.73
C MET A 15 -5.49 -8.43 32.66
N ALA A 16 -4.74 -7.36 33.00
CA ALA A 16 -4.49 -6.24 32.09
C ALA A 16 -3.23 -6.41 31.21
N SER A 17 -2.38 -7.41 31.46
CA SER A 17 -1.07 -7.52 30.77
C SER A 17 -0.89 -8.76 29.89
N CYS A 18 -1.96 -9.49 29.57
CA CYS A 18 -1.84 -10.63 28.68
C CYS A 18 -1.88 -10.18 27.22
N GLN A 19 -0.70 -9.98 26.62
CA GLN A 19 -0.57 -9.74 25.18
C GLN A 19 -1.26 -10.86 24.39
N SER A 20 -2.22 -10.49 23.54
CA SER A 20 -2.93 -11.47 22.73
C SER A 20 -2.01 -12.04 21.66
N LYS A 21 -1.65 -13.33 21.77
CA LYS A 21 -0.85 -14.05 20.76
C LYS A 21 -1.47 -13.94 19.36
N LYS A 22 -2.80 -13.93 19.25
CA LYS A 22 -3.51 -13.73 17.97
C LYS A 22 -3.27 -12.33 17.41
N ALA A 23 -3.29 -11.30 18.26
CA ALA A 23 -3.06 -9.92 17.84
C ALA A 23 -1.60 -9.70 17.42
N ALA A 24 -0.64 -10.23 18.17
CA ALA A 24 0.77 -10.20 17.82
C ALA A 24 1.03 -10.87 16.46
N ASN A 25 0.44 -12.06 16.23
CA ASN A 25 0.53 -12.72 14.92
C ASN A 25 -0.07 -11.87 13.79
N LEU A 26 -1.21 -11.23 14.02
CA LEU A 26 -1.83 -10.36 13.02
C LEU A 26 -0.94 -9.14 12.69
N LYS A 27 -0.31 -8.53 13.71
CA LYS A 27 0.68 -7.45 13.52
C LYS A 27 1.83 -7.90 12.62
N THR A 28 2.44 -9.05 12.92
CA THR A 28 3.53 -9.61 12.11
C THR A 28 3.10 -9.86 10.66
N VAL A 29 1.87 -10.32 10.43
CA VAL A 29 1.34 -10.50 9.08
C VAL A 29 1.26 -9.15 8.34
N PHE A 30 0.76 -8.08 8.96
CA PHE A 30 0.75 -6.75 8.33
C PHE A 30 2.17 -6.24 8.07
N GLU A 31 3.11 -6.38 9.00
CA GLU A 31 4.52 -6.02 8.78
C GLU A 31 5.18 -6.80 7.63
N GLN A 32 4.77 -8.05 7.40
CA GLN A 32 5.19 -8.81 6.22
C GLN A 32 4.58 -8.24 4.94
N LYS A 33 3.32 -7.76 4.97
CA LYS A 33 2.71 -7.08 3.80
C LYS A 33 3.37 -5.74 3.52
N ASP A 34 3.67 -4.95 4.57
CA ASP A 34 4.42 -3.70 4.45
C ASP A 34 5.75 -3.95 3.69
N ARG A 35 6.50 -4.99 4.10
CA ARG A 35 7.74 -5.41 3.42
C ARG A 35 7.53 -5.93 2.00
N ALA A 36 6.45 -6.67 1.75
CA ALA A 36 6.15 -7.16 0.41
C ALA A 36 5.88 -6.00 -0.55
N VAL A 37 5.11 -4.99 -0.12
CA VAL A 37 4.86 -3.78 -0.92
C VAL A 37 6.15 -2.99 -1.13
N PHE A 38 6.97 -2.82 -0.09
CA PHE A 38 8.29 -2.20 -0.22
C PHE A 38 9.12 -2.88 -1.32
N ASN A 39 9.17 -4.22 -1.33
CA ASN A 39 9.91 -4.97 -2.34
C ASN A 39 9.34 -4.81 -3.76
N VAL A 40 8.04 -4.57 -3.90
CA VAL A 40 7.42 -4.27 -5.20
C VAL A 40 7.86 -2.89 -5.70
N MET A 41 7.80 -1.88 -4.84
CA MET A 41 7.99 -0.47 -5.22
C MET A 41 9.46 -0.06 -5.34
N VAL A 42 10.31 -0.54 -4.43
CA VAL A 42 11.70 -0.06 -4.30
C VAL A 42 12.70 -1.19 -4.04
N GLY A 43 12.24 -2.44 -4.05
CA GLY A 43 13.12 -3.60 -3.92
C GLY A 43 14.01 -3.74 -5.15
N LYS A 44 15.29 -4.08 -4.93
CA LYS A 44 16.21 -4.42 -6.01
C LYS A 44 15.66 -5.59 -6.84
N ASN A 45 15.67 -5.46 -8.15
CA ASN A 45 15.05 -6.38 -9.09
C ASN A 45 13.54 -6.58 -8.87
N GLY A 46 12.87 -5.70 -8.11
CA GLY A 46 11.42 -5.65 -8.00
C GLY A 46 10.78 -5.17 -9.31
N PRO A 47 9.47 -5.38 -9.51
CA PRO A 47 8.77 -4.90 -10.71
C PRO A 47 9.03 -3.43 -11.03
N SER A 48 9.02 -2.54 -10.04
CA SER A 48 9.30 -1.10 -10.25
C SER A 48 10.74 -0.80 -10.66
N ASP A 49 11.72 -1.50 -10.06
CA ASP A 49 13.13 -1.39 -10.45
C ASP A 49 13.36 -1.89 -11.88
N ARG A 50 12.72 -3.00 -12.26
CA ARG A 50 12.77 -3.52 -13.64
C ARG A 50 12.05 -2.61 -14.62
N LYS A 51 10.88 -2.06 -14.25
CA LYS A 51 10.15 -1.04 -15.03
C LYS A 51 11.07 0.14 -15.33
N LEU A 52 11.75 0.68 -14.31
CA LEU A 52 12.69 1.79 -14.46
C LEU A 52 13.83 1.41 -15.42
N ALA A 53 14.43 0.23 -15.27
CA ALA A 53 15.47 -0.25 -16.17
C ALA A 53 14.97 -0.34 -17.63
N CYS A 54 13.77 -0.87 -17.88
CA CYS A 54 13.15 -0.89 -19.20
C CYS A 54 13.01 0.53 -19.78
N LEU A 55 12.51 1.49 -18.98
CA LEU A 55 12.30 2.88 -19.40
C LEU A 55 13.62 3.57 -19.75
N THR A 56 14.68 3.37 -18.97
CA THR A 56 16.01 3.94 -19.25
C THR A 56 16.59 3.40 -20.57
N MET A 57 16.27 2.16 -20.94
CA MET A 57 16.66 1.56 -22.23
C MET A 57 15.73 1.94 -23.39
N GLY A 58 14.65 2.68 -23.14
CA GLY A 58 13.63 3.01 -24.15
C GLY A 58 12.76 1.81 -24.56
N ASP A 59 12.80 0.69 -23.84
CA ASP A 59 11.94 -0.47 -24.10
C ASP A 59 10.58 -0.31 -23.40
N TYR A 60 9.70 0.46 -24.03
CA TYR A 60 8.36 0.72 -23.52
C TYR A 60 7.48 -0.53 -23.45
N LYS A 61 7.73 -1.56 -24.28
CA LYS A 61 7.00 -2.84 -24.22
C LYS A 61 7.43 -3.65 -22.99
N CYS A 62 8.72 -3.63 -22.64
CA CYS A 62 9.24 -4.14 -21.37
C CYS A 62 8.60 -3.41 -20.19
N ALA A 63 8.60 -2.07 -20.21
CA ALA A 63 8.04 -1.28 -19.11
C ALA A 63 6.54 -1.56 -18.87
N LEU A 64 5.73 -1.66 -19.94
CA LEU A 64 4.30 -2.00 -19.81
C LEU A 64 4.08 -3.40 -19.22
N ARG A 65 4.90 -4.39 -19.58
CA ARG A 65 4.84 -5.74 -18.98
C ARG A 65 5.19 -5.73 -17.49
N GLU A 66 6.13 -4.87 -17.08
CA GLU A 66 6.48 -4.71 -15.67
C GLU A 66 5.39 -3.99 -14.88
N ILE A 67 4.66 -3.05 -15.47
CA ILE A 67 3.44 -2.49 -14.85
C ILE A 67 2.38 -3.57 -14.62
N ASP A 68 2.16 -4.47 -15.58
CA ASP A 68 1.24 -5.60 -15.35
C ASP A 68 1.75 -6.54 -14.24
N ALA A 69 3.07 -6.62 -14.03
CA ALA A 69 3.65 -7.38 -12.92
C ALA A 69 3.48 -6.67 -11.57
N GLU A 70 3.61 -5.34 -11.53
CA GLU A 70 3.26 -4.50 -10.36
C GLU A 70 1.79 -4.70 -9.98
N GLU A 71 0.89 -4.59 -10.95
CA GLU A 71 -0.56 -4.74 -10.75
C GLU A 71 -0.90 -6.09 -10.12
N ARG A 72 -0.39 -7.19 -10.70
CA ARG A 72 -0.58 -8.54 -10.16
C ARG A 72 0.01 -8.71 -8.76
N ALA A 73 1.16 -8.10 -8.48
CA ALA A 73 1.79 -8.18 -7.15
C ALA A 73 0.95 -7.45 -6.09
N PHE A 74 0.46 -6.25 -6.41
CA PHE A 74 -0.45 -5.51 -5.53
C PHE A 74 -1.78 -6.24 -5.34
N ASP A 75 -2.39 -6.74 -6.41
CA ASP A 75 -3.65 -7.49 -6.33
C ASP A 75 -3.53 -8.70 -5.42
N LYS A 76 -2.41 -9.43 -5.50
CA LYS A 76 -2.12 -10.53 -4.58
C LYS A 76 -2.04 -10.05 -3.14
N ILE A 77 -1.27 -9.00 -2.86
CA ILE A 77 -1.10 -8.46 -1.50
C ILE A 77 -2.43 -7.96 -0.92
N ILE A 78 -3.20 -7.19 -1.69
CA ILE A 78 -4.51 -6.66 -1.29
C ILE A 78 -5.51 -7.80 -1.08
N GLY A 79 -5.52 -8.80 -1.97
CA GLY A 79 -6.35 -10.00 -1.84
C GLY A 79 -6.02 -10.78 -0.56
N GLU A 80 -4.73 -10.98 -0.27
CA GLU A 80 -4.26 -11.62 0.95
C GLU A 80 -4.66 -10.83 2.21
N ILE A 81 -4.57 -9.50 2.20
CA ILE A 81 -5.05 -8.64 3.29
C ILE A 81 -6.55 -8.81 3.49
N ASN A 82 -7.34 -8.71 2.42
CA ASN A 82 -8.80 -8.83 2.49
C ASN A 82 -9.26 -10.19 3.04
N ALA A 83 -8.52 -11.25 2.71
CA ALA A 83 -8.75 -12.62 3.17
C ALA A 83 -8.36 -12.85 4.64
N LEU A 84 -7.65 -11.93 5.30
CA LEU A 84 -7.25 -12.10 6.70
C LEU A 84 -8.47 -12.23 7.62
N ARG A 85 -8.44 -13.29 8.44
CA ARG A 85 -9.39 -13.49 9.53
C ARG A 85 -8.92 -12.70 10.75
N THR A 86 -9.72 -11.73 11.16
CA THR A 86 -9.44 -10.89 12.33
C THR A 86 -10.13 -11.40 13.59
N GLY A 87 -11.16 -12.23 13.44
CA GLY A 87 -11.88 -12.86 14.56
C GLY A 87 -12.32 -11.86 15.63
N ASP A 88 -12.01 -12.19 16.87
CA ASP A 88 -12.26 -11.42 18.09
C ASP A 88 -11.18 -10.37 18.41
N ILE A 89 -10.18 -10.20 17.54
CA ILE A 89 -9.08 -9.26 17.78
C ILE A 89 -9.61 -7.82 17.69
N LYS A 90 -9.47 -7.07 18.79
CA LYS A 90 -9.91 -5.67 18.89
C LYS A 90 -9.24 -4.83 17.79
N HIS A 91 -10.05 -4.07 17.07
CA HIS A 91 -9.64 -3.23 15.92
C HIS A 91 -8.95 -3.98 14.75
N GLY A 92 -8.94 -5.32 14.73
CA GLY A 92 -8.32 -6.07 13.63
C GLY A 92 -8.97 -5.81 12.27
N ASN A 93 -10.31 -5.70 12.22
CA ASN A 93 -11.04 -5.37 10.98
C ASN A 93 -10.81 -3.92 10.52
N GLU A 94 -10.71 -2.97 11.47
CA GLU A 94 -10.38 -1.58 11.14
C GLU A 94 -8.98 -1.49 10.50
N LEU A 95 -7.99 -2.16 11.10
CA LEU A 95 -6.63 -2.25 10.56
C LEU A 95 -6.61 -2.87 9.16
N LYS A 96 -7.32 -4.00 8.97
CA LYS A 96 -7.45 -4.68 7.68
C LYS A 96 -8.01 -3.76 6.60
N THR A 97 -9.11 -3.08 6.88
CA THR A 97 -9.75 -2.17 5.93
C THR A 97 -8.85 -0.98 5.60
N ALA A 98 -8.18 -0.39 6.61
CA ALA A 98 -7.27 0.72 6.39
C ALA A 98 -6.08 0.33 5.51
N ALA A 99 -5.46 -0.83 5.77
CA ALA A 99 -4.36 -1.37 4.98
C ALA A 99 -4.77 -1.64 3.52
N ALA A 100 -5.89 -2.34 3.30
CA ALA A 100 -6.41 -2.62 1.96
C ALA A 100 -6.69 -1.33 1.19
N ASN A 101 -7.30 -0.34 1.84
CA ASN A 101 -7.61 0.95 1.23
C ASN A 101 -6.35 1.74 0.86
N TYR A 102 -5.32 1.72 1.71
CA TYR A 102 -4.04 2.37 1.45
C TYR A 102 -3.34 1.72 0.27
N TYR A 103 -3.13 0.41 0.29
CA TYR A 103 -2.44 -0.28 -0.80
C TYR A 103 -3.20 -0.29 -2.12
N THR A 104 -4.53 -0.22 -2.10
CA THR A 104 -5.32 0.00 -3.32
C THR A 104 -4.99 1.36 -3.95
N ALA A 105 -4.89 2.42 -3.16
CA ALA A 105 -4.55 3.75 -3.69
C ALA A 105 -3.10 3.82 -4.19
N VAL A 106 -2.17 3.14 -3.51
CA VAL A 106 -0.78 3.01 -4.01
C VAL A 106 -0.76 2.27 -5.35
N LYS A 107 -1.47 1.14 -5.46
CA LYS A 107 -1.61 0.40 -6.71
C LYS A 107 -2.13 1.30 -7.83
N GLU A 108 -3.21 2.06 -7.59
CA GLU A 108 -3.82 2.94 -8.59
C GLU A 108 -2.84 3.98 -9.14
N LEU A 109 -2.01 4.56 -8.28
CA LEU A 109 -0.94 5.47 -8.71
C LEU A 109 0.10 4.76 -9.58
N GLU A 110 0.65 3.63 -9.13
CA GLU A 110 1.71 2.91 -9.84
C GLU A 110 1.23 2.40 -11.21
N ILE A 111 0.02 1.85 -11.30
CA ILE A 111 -0.47 1.34 -12.58
C ILE A 111 -0.91 2.45 -13.53
N SER A 112 -1.19 3.66 -13.03
CA SER A 112 -1.54 4.82 -13.87
C SER A 112 -0.41 5.22 -14.84
N GLU A 113 0.83 4.81 -14.55
CA GLU A 113 2.00 5.09 -15.39
C GLU A 113 1.85 4.53 -16.81
N ARG A 114 1.03 3.49 -17.00
CA ARG A 114 0.72 2.94 -18.34
C ARG A 114 0.19 4.02 -19.29
N PHE A 115 -0.59 4.98 -18.77
CA PHE A 115 -1.12 6.08 -19.56
C PHE A 115 -0.03 7.07 -19.93
N THR A 116 0.88 7.39 -19.01
CA THR A 116 2.03 8.26 -19.29
C THR A 116 2.94 7.65 -20.36
N ILE A 117 3.23 6.35 -20.28
CA ILE A 117 4.04 5.63 -21.27
C ILE A 117 3.34 5.64 -22.64
N ALA A 118 2.04 5.39 -22.70
CA ALA A 118 1.28 5.42 -23.94
C ALA A 118 1.36 6.80 -24.62
N GLN A 119 1.22 7.88 -23.85
CA GLN A 119 1.35 9.24 -24.41
C GLN A 119 2.79 9.57 -24.82
N GLN A 120 3.80 9.04 -24.11
CA GLN A 120 5.22 9.21 -24.47
C GLN A 120 5.53 8.58 -25.83
N LEU A 121 5.00 7.39 -26.08
CA LEU A 121 5.13 6.72 -27.38
C LEU A 121 4.52 7.53 -28.51
N ILE A 122 3.38 8.19 -28.27
CA ILE A 122 2.72 9.05 -29.27
C ILE A 122 3.54 10.31 -29.50
N SER A 123 4.01 10.98 -28.44
CA SER A 123 4.73 12.25 -28.54
C SER A 123 6.12 12.10 -29.17
N GLN A 124 6.76 10.95 -29.01
CA GLN A 124 8.09 10.68 -29.59
C GLN A 124 8.06 10.07 -31.00
N ASN A 125 6.92 9.55 -31.45
CA ASN A 125 6.83 8.94 -32.78
C ASN A 125 6.87 10.01 -33.88
N LYS A 126 7.97 10.07 -34.63
CA LYS A 126 8.19 11.03 -35.73
C LYS A 126 7.24 10.83 -36.92
N ALA A 127 6.59 9.68 -37.04
CA ALA A 127 5.56 9.44 -38.06
C ALA A 127 4.24 10.18 -37.76
N ASN A 128 4.02 10.58 -36.50
CA ASN A 128 2.86 11.38 -36.12
C ASN A 128 3.05 12.84 -36.55
N THR A 129 1.94 13.53 -36.86
CA THR A 129 1.95 14.97 -37.12
C THR A 129 2.33 15.75 -35.85
N GLU A 130 2.79 16.99 -36.03
CA GLU A 130 3.12 17.87 -34.90
C GLU A 130 1.94 18.06 -33.95
N ALA A 131 0.75 18.36 -34.48
CA ALA A 131 -0.47 18.50 -33.69
C ALA A 131 -0.79 17.25 -32.82
N VAL A 132 -0.54 16.05 -33.33
CA VAL A 132 -0.74 14.80 -32.57
C VAL A 132 0.29 14.66 -31.44
N ARG A 133 1.55 15.00 -31.70
CA ARG A 133 2.61 14.96 -30.67
C ARG A 133 2.39 16.01 -29.58
N ASP A 134 1.92 17.19 -29.95
CA ASP A 134 1.59 18.27 -29.02
C ASP A 134 0.40 17.91 -28.14
N ALA A 135 -0.66 17.35 -28.72
CA ALA A 135 -1.81 16.87 -27.96
C ALA A 135 -1.42 15.78 -26.94
N ALA A 136 -0.54 14.86 -27.33
CA ALA A 136 -0.01 13.83 -26.42
C ALA A 136 0.80 14.46 -25.28
N THR A 137 1.65 15.45 -25.58
CA THR A 137 2.42 16.20 -24.57
C THR A 137 1.50 16.94 -23.60
N HIS A 138 0.44 17.58 -24.10
CA HIS A 138 -0.57 18.21 -23.25
C HIS A 138 -1.28 17.20 -22.35
N LYS A 139 -1.59 16.00 -22.88
CA LYS A 139 -2.19 14.92 -22.09
C LYS A 139 -1.25 14.43 -20.99
N GLN A 140 0.06 14.37 -21.24
CA GLN A 140 1.05 14.05 -20.20
C GLN A 140 1.05 15.05 -19.05
N LEU A 141 0.92 16.35 -19.35
CA LEU A 141 0.77 17.38 -18.31
C LEU A 141 -0.48 17.14 -17.46
N GLN A 142 -1.62 16.79 -18.09
CA GLN A 142 -2.83 16.46 -17.34
C GLN A 142 -2.63 15.23 -16.45
N LEU A 143 -2.03 14.16 -16.98
CA LEU A 143 -1.74 12.95 -16.21
C LEU A 143 -0.81 13.25 -15.02
N SER A 144 0.15 14.18 -15.17
CA SER A 144 1.01 14.62 -14.07
C SER A 144 0.21 15.30 -12.94
N LYS A 145 -0.77 16.15 -13.29
CA LYS A 145 -1.69 16.75 -12.30
C LYS A 145 -2.54 15.69 -11.61
N ASP A 146 -3.05 14.72 -12.38
CA ASP A 146 -3.86 13.63 -11.82
C ASP A 146 -3.03 12.79 -10.83
N LYS A 147 -1.75 12.50 -11.14
CA LYS A 147 -0.81 11.85 -10.21
C LYS A 147 -0.60 12.65 -8.92
N MET A 148 -0.50 13.99 -9.00
CA MET A 148 -0.40 14.83 -7.79
C MET A 148 -1.63 14.69 -6.89
N GLU A 149 -2.84 14.61 -7.46
CA GLU A 149 -4.06 14.38 -6.67
C GLU A 149 -4.08 12.97 -6.07
N MET A 150 -3.63 11.95 -6.81
CA MET A 150 -3.47 10.59 -6.28
C MET A 150 -2.52 10.54 -5.08
N HIS A 151 -1.39 11.27 -5.11
CA HIS A 151 -0.49 11.38 -3.96
C HIS A 151 -1.18 11.97 -2.72
N LYS A 152 -2.06 12.97 -2.88
CA LYS A 152 -2.85 13.50 -1.75
C LYS A 152 -3.81 12.45 -1.19
N ILE A 153 -4.43 11.65 -2.05
CA ILE A 153 -5.31 10.55 -1.64
C ILE A 153 -4.52 9.48 -0.88
N ILE A 154 -3.34 9.09 -1.39
CA ILE A 154 -2.43 8.14 -0.75
C ILE A 154 -2.02 8.66 0.63
N SER A 155 -1.57 9.91 0.74
CA SER A 155 -1.15 10.49 2.02
C SER A 155 -2.26 10.47 3.07
N LYS A 156 -3.51 10.78 2.69
CA LYS A 156 -4.67 10.67 3.59
C LYS A 156 -4.90 9.22 4.04
N LYS A 157 -4.81 8.26 3.13
CA LYS A 157 -5.03 6.83 3.45
C LYS A 157 -3.87 6.23 4.25
N GLU A 158 -2.65 6.69 4.01
CA GLU A 158 -1.47 6.34 4.80
C GLU A 158 -1.64 6.77 6.25
N GLN A 159 -2.08 8.01 6.47
CA GLN A 159 -2.36 8.51 7.82
C GLN A 159 -3.43 7.65 8.51
N LEU A 160 -4.53 7.34 7.84
CA LEU A 160 -5.58 6.47 8.38
C LEU A 160 -5.06 5.06 8.71
N TYR A 161 -4.17 4.51 7.87
CA TYR A 161 -3.54 3.21 8.13
C TYR A 161 -2.59 3.27 9.34
N ALA A 162 -1.77 4.32 9.44
CA ALA A 162 -0.87 4.53 10.57
C ALA A 162 -1.64 4.71 11.89
N ASP A 163 -2.72 5.49 11.89
CA ASP A 163 -3.60 5.69 13.05
C ASP A 163 -4.29 4.38 13.47
N ALA A 164 -4.76 3.59 12.50
CA ALA A 164 -5.34 2.27 12.76
C ALA A 164 -4.31 1.31 13.37
N LYS A 165 -3.05 1.32 12.89
CA LYS A 165 -1.95 0.51 13.44
C LYS A 165 -1.64 0.89 14.88
N LYS A 166 -1.51 2.20 15.16
CA LYS A 166 -1.28 2.72 16.52
C LYS A 166 -2.41 2.34 17.48
N LYS A 167 -3.67 2.49 17.05
CA LYS A 167 -4.84 2.14 17.86
C LYS A 167 -4.90 0.62 18.12
N PHE A 168 -4.59 -0.18 17.10
CA PHE A 168 -4.52 -1.63 17.21
C PHE A 168 -3.46 -2.07 18.22
N ASP A 169 -2.24 -1.53 18.12
CA ASP A 169 -1.14 -1.90 19.00
C ASP A 169 -1.44 -1.53 20.46
N SER A 170 -1.92 -0.30 20.69
CA SER A 170 -2.28 0.18 22.03
C SER A 170 -3.38 -0.65 22.71
N VAL A 171 -4.47 -0.96 22.00
CA VAL A 171 -5.61 -1.71 22.57
C VAL A 171 -5.30 -3.20 22.78
N ASN A 172 -4.31 -3.74 22.06
CA ASN A 172 -3.86 -5.12 22.20
C ASN A 172 -2.55 -5.26 22.99
N HIS A 173 -2.05 -4.17 23.57
CA HIS A 173 -0.83 -4.09 24.39
C HIS A 173 0.45 -4.56 23.66
N LEU A 174 0.58 -4.22 22.38
CA LEU A 174 1.69 -4.63 21.49
C LEU A 174 2.79 -3.56 21.32
N ASP A 175 2.74 -2.51 22.16
CA ASP A 175 3.71 -1.43 22.25
C ASP A 175 4.92 -1.81 23.12
#